data_AF-A0A6I9XIL7-F1
#
_entry.id   AF-A0A6I9XIL7-F1
#
_cell.length_a   1.000
_cell.length_b   1.000
_cell.length_c   1.000
_cell.angle_alpha   90.00
_cell.angle_beta   90.00
_cell.angle_gamma   90.00
#
_symmetry.space_group_name_H-M   'P 1'
#
loop_
_entity.id
_entity.type
_entity.pdbx_description
1 polymer ?
#
loop_
_entity_poly.entity_id
_entity_poly.type
_entity_poly.pdbx_seq_one_letter_code
_entity_poly.pdbx_strand_id
1 'polypeptide(L)'
;MRTCVILCTIALAIDLANSLASDKIGPLVYRTCKHDQECNFQGAICNYTINQCVCSKSYVPASNKQRCVEKVNSINASCEDINQCLTFLQNTVCENGKCVCAPDYHYINNKCWKIIGYGESCKKNEECSRDIDGIICTENQTCECAAETVLNTEGTKCLPVARKMKDECIETVQCTTTFEHSTCLDKICQCEPDFHYEHELMKCFPNKAINEACANNYECYQAEDYENDSSNKSVVCDLNRCTCASDYVLQDNKCVSGGSFLVASLSIIASAIALLVLS
;
A
#
# COMPACT_ATOMS: atom_id res chain seq x y z
N MET A 1 59.90 -60.26 -39.28
CA MET A 1 59.76 -58.94 -39.95
C MET A 1 58.32 -58.45 -40.13
N ARG A 2 57.30 -59.07 -39.51
CA ARG A 2 55.90 -58.58 -39.62
C ARG A 2 55.33 -57.97 -38.33
N THR A 3 55.92 -58.27 -37.17
CA THR A 3 55.47 -57.76 -35.86
C THR A 3 56.02 -56.37 -35.51
N CYS A 4 57.17 -55.96 -36.06
CA CYS A 4 57.78 -54.65 -35.74
C CYS A 4 57.07 -53.46 -36.44
N VAL A 5 56.48 -53.69 -37.62
CA VAL A 5 55.82 -52.63 -38.43
C VAL A 5 54.44 -52.26 -37.86
N ILE A 6 53.77 -53.21 -37.21
CA ILE A 6 52.43 -53.02 -36.61
C ILE A 6 52.53 -52.22 -35.30
N LEU A 7 53.57 -52.43 -34.50
CA LEU A 7 53.81 -51.66 -33.27
C LEU A 7 54.15 -50.19 -33.53
N CYS A 8 54.86 -49.89 -34.63
CA CYS A 8 55.23 -48.52 -34.99
C CYS A 8 54.05 -47.71 -35.56
N THR A 9 53.15 -48.36 -36.30
CA THR A 9 51.93 -47.73 -36.84
C THR A 9 50.87 -47.49 -35.77
N ILE A 10 50.77 -48.36 -34.76
CA ILE A 10 49.89 -48.14 -33.60
C ILE A 10 50.42 -47.02 -32.70
N ALA A 11 51.75 -46.93 -32.47
CA ALA A 11 52.34 -45.84 -31.69
C ALA A 11 52.12 -44.46 -32.34
N LEU A 12 52.31 -44.33 -33.66
CA LEU A 12 52.05 -43.10 -34.42
C LEU A 12 50.55 -42.72 -34.45
N ALA A 13 49.64 -43.71 -34.40
CA ALA A 13 48.20 -43.45 -34.34
C ALA A 13 47.73 -43.04 -32.93
N ILE A 14 48.36 -43.55 -31.87
CA ILE A 14 48.08 -43.16 -30.48
C ILE A 14 48.62 -41.74 -30.22
N ASP A 15 49.78 -41.37 -30.77
CA ASP A 15 50.31 -40.00 -30.66
C ASP A 15 49.48 -38.97 -31.45
N LEU A 16 48.91 -39.34 -32.62
CA LEU A 16 47.95 -38.48 -33.34
C LEU A 16 46.58 -38.41 -32.64
N ALA A 17 46.13 -39.47 -31.98
CA ALA A 17 44.86 -39.47 -31.23
C ALA A 17 44.97 -38.69 -29.91
N ASN A 18 46.13 -38.72 -29.24
CA ASN A 18 46.39 -37.96 -28.02
C ASN A 18 46.58 -36.46 -28.26
N SER A 19 46.81 -36.01 -29.51
CA SER A 19 46.85 -34.58 -29.85
C SER A 19 45.48 -33.99 -30.22
N LEU A 20 44.44 -34.81 -30.36
CA LEU A 20 43.11 -34.40 -30.85
C LEU A 20 41.99 -34.54 -29.81
N ALA A 21 42.29 -34.96 -28.59
CA ALA A 21 41.31 -35.08 -27.50
C ALA A 21 41.88 -34.56 -26.16
N SER A 22 42.47 -33.38 -26.15
CA SER A 22 42.34 -32.53 -24.96
C SER A 22 41.07 -31.72 -25.15
N ASP A 23 39.94 -32.38 -24.88
CA ASP A 23 38.69 -31.66 -24.68
C ASP A 23 38.94 -30.73 -23.50
N LYS A 24 39.21 -29.45 -23.80
CA LYS A 24 39.43 -28.43 -22.77
C LYS A 24 38.08 -28.17 -22.11
N ILE A 25 37.70 -29.01 -21.15
CA ILE A 25 36.53 -28.88 -20.29
C ILE A 25 36.80 -27.75 -19.28
N GLY A 26 36.97 -26.53 -19.80
CA GLY A 26 37.30 -25.34 -19.03
C GLY A 26 36.69 -24.10 -19.69
N PRO A 27 36.63 -22.98 -18.97
CA PRO A 27 36.09 -21.74 -19.52
C PRO A 27 36.99 -21.22 -20.65
N LEU A 28 36.40 -20.79 -21.77
CA LEU A 28 37.15 -20.13 -22.85
C LEU A 28 37.50 -18.69 -22.47
N VAL A 29 36.60 -18.01 -21.76
CA VAL A 29 36.88 -16.73 -21.13
C VAL A 29 37.75 -16.97 -19.88
N TYR A 30 38.75 -16.12 -19.67
CA TYR A 30 39.79 -16.22 -18.63
C TYR A 30 40.83 -17.34 -18.82
N ARG A 31 40.78 -18.09 -19.93
CA ARG A 31 41.87 -19.02 -20.26
C ARG A 31 43.18 -18.27 -20.47
N THR A 32 44.29 -18.89 -20.11
CA THR A 32 45.61 -18.30 -20.36
C THR A 32 45.87 -18.10 -21.85
N CYS A 33 46.49 -16.98 -22.21
CA CYS A 33 46.89 -16.64 -23.59
C CYS A 33 48.20 -15.83 -23.58
N LYS A 34 48.96 -15.88 -24.68
CA LYS A 34 50.07 -14.95 -24.94
C LYS A 34 49.78 -14.02 -26.10
N HIS A 35 48.92 -14.43 -27.04
CA HIS A 35 48.53 -13.67 -28.22
C HIS A 35 47.02 -13.74 -28.48
N ASP A 36 46.46 -12.75 -29.16
CA ASP A 36 45.02 -12.69 -29.49
C ASP A 36 44.53 -13.90 -30.29
N GLN A 37 45.40 -14.51 -31.11
CA GLN A 37 45.09 -15.72 -31.88
C GLN A 37 44.75 -16.92 -30.98
N GLU A 38 45.26 -16.95 -29.76
CA GLU A 38 44.91 -17.97 -28.76
C GLU A 38 43.53 -17.74 -28.15
N CYS A 39 42.84 -16.63 -28.44
CA CYS A 39 41.48 -16.30 -28.03
C CYS A 39 40.49 -16.41 -29.20
N ASN A 40 40.55 -17.53 -29.93
CA ASN A 40 39.76 -17.81 -31.15
C ASN A 40 38.24 -18.00 -30.90
N PHE A 41 37.54 -16.95 -30.47
CA PHE A 41 36.08 -16.88 -30.39
C PHE A 41 35.61 -15.41 -30.46
N GLN A 42 34.37 -15.20 -30.91
CA GLN A 42 33.86 -13.85 -31.20
C GLN A 42 33.94 -12.94 -29.97
N GLY A 43 34.40 -11.70 -30.20
CA GLY A 43 34.42 -10.66 -29.19
C GLY A 43 35.51 -10.81 -28.13
N ALA A 44 36.42 -11.77 -28.24
CA ALA A 44 37.51 -12.00 -27.28
C ALA A 44 38.85 -11.46 -27.74
N ILE A 45 39.68 -11.03 -26.78
CA ILE A 45 41.06 -10.55 -26.97
C ILE A 45 41.95 -11.09 -25.85
N CYS A 46 43.25 -11.19 -26.09
CA CYS A 46 44.23 -11.53 -25.05
C CYS A 46 44.60 -10.29 -24.25
N ASN A 47 44.34 -10.31 -22.94
CA ASN A 47 44.84 -9.27 -22.05
C ASN A 47 46.29 -9.58 -21.66
N TYR A 48 47.24 -8.87 -22.28
CA TYR A 48 48.69 -9.07 -22.07
C TYR A 48 49.18 -8.75 -20.65
N THR A 49 48.41 -7.99 -19.85
CA THR A 49 48.79 -7.69 -18.46
C THR A 49 48.57 -8.88 -17.54
N ILE A 50 47.48 -9.63 -17.75
CA ILE A 50 47.12 -10.79 -16.91
C ILE A 50 47.28 -12.13 -17.65
N ASN A 51 47.70 -12.11 -18.91
CA ASN A 51 47.85 -13.25 -19.80
C ASN A 51 46.59 -14.12 -19.89
N GLN A 52 45.41 -13.50 -20.02
CA GLN A 52 44.12 -14.20 -20.08
C GLN A 52 43.21 -13.66 -21.20
N CYS A 53 42.44 -14.56 -21.84
CA CYS A 53 41.41 -14.18 -22.79
C CYS A 53 40.27 -13.45 -22.06
N VAL A 54 39.94 -12.25 -22.51
CA VAL A 54 38.86 -11.42 -21.95
C VAL A 54 37.92 -10.97 -23.06
N CYS A 55 36.70 -10.58 -22.70
CA CYS A 55 35.79 -9.97 -23.66
C CYS A 55 36.22 -8.52 -23.95
N SER A 56 36.18 -8.17 -25.24
CA SER A 56 36.46 -6.83 -25.75
C SER A 56 35.43 -5.80 -25.25
N LYS A 57 35.69 -4.51 -25.49
CA LYS A 57 34.95 -3.39 -24.88
C LYS A 57 33.43 -3.46 -25.05
N SER A 58 32.92 -3.97 -26.18
CA SER A 58 31.49 -4.05 -26.48
C SER A 58 30.84 -5.38 -26.07
N TYR A 59 31.59 -6.26 -25.41
CA TYR A 59 31.16 -7.60 -25.05
C TYR A 59 31.32 -7.87 -23.55
N VAL A 60 30.58 -8.85 -23.05
CA VAL A 60 30.67 -9.37 -21.69
C VAL A 60 30.79 -10.89 -21.72
N PRO A 61 31.41 -11.52 -20.70
CA PRO A 61 31.43 -12.97 -20.61
C PRO A 61 30.01 -13.53 -20.47
N ALA A 62 29.66 -14.55 -21.26
CA ALA A 62 28.45 -15.33 -21.02
C ALA A 62 28.50 -16.01 -19.65
N SER A 63 27.33 -16.34 -19.09
CA SER A 63 27.18 -17.02 -17.78
C SER A 63 28.04 -18.28 -17.65
N ASN A 64 28.09 -19.09 -18.72
CA ASN A 64 28.89 -20.32 -18.80
C ASN A 64 30.39 -20.09 -19.09
N LYS A 65 30.82 -18.83 -19.32
CA LYS A 65 32.19 -18.42 -19.64
C LYS A 65 32.77 -19.11 -20.89
N GLN A 66 31.91 -19.62 -21.78
CA GLN A 66 32.33 -20.28 -23.04
C GLN A 66 32.40 -19.32 -24.22
N ARG A 67 31.82 -18.12 -24.12
CA ARG A 67 31.79 -17.12 -25.19
C ARG A 67 31.65 -15.72 -24.64
N CYS A 68 31.88 -14.74 -25.50
CA CYS A 68 31.53 -13.36 -25.24
C CYS A 68 30.20 -13.02 -25.93
N VAL A 69 29.35 -12.27 -25.25
CA VAL A 69 28.03 -11.82 -25.73
C VAL A 69 27.99 -10.30 -25.76
N GLU A 70 27.24 -9.71 -26.67
CA GLU A 70 27.20 -8.26 -26.85
C GLU A 70 26.57 -7.56 -25.66
N LYS A 71 27.14 -6.42 -25.26
CA LYS A 71 26.57 -5.57 -24.22
C LYS A 71 25.23 -5.02 -24.67
N VAL A 72 24.27 -5.05 -23.75
CA VAL A 72 23.00 -4.31 -23.86
C VAL A 72 23.07 -3.03 -23.02
N ASN A 73 22.19 -2.09 -23.30
CA ASN A 73 22.20 -0.75 -22.68
C ASN A 73 20.79 -0.26 -22.28
N SER A 74 19.79 -1.14 -22.29
CA SER A 74 18.42 -0.80 -21.96
C SER A 74 17.63 -2.01 -21.46
N ILE A 75 16.58 -1.74 -20.70
CA ILE A 75 15.53 -2.72 -20.42
C ILE A 75 14.81 -3.04 -21.75
N ASN A 76 14.27 -4.26 -21.89
CA ASN A 76 13.67 -4.79 -23.12
C ASN A 76 14.63 -4.90 -24.32
N ALA A 77 15.94 -4.69 -24.12
CA ALA A 77 16.94 -5.06 -25.11
C ALA A 77 16.90 -6.57 -25.36
N SER A 78 17.16 -6.98 -26.61
CA SER A 78 17.28 -8.39 -26.95
C SER A 78 18.50 -9.00 -26.26
N CYS A 79 18.33 -10.19 -25.70
CA CYS A 79 19.37 -10.92 -25.01
C CYS A 79 19.28 -12.42 -25.29
N GLU A 80 20.39 -13.09 -25.07
CA GLU A 80 20.57 -14.54 -25.19
C GLU A 80 21.23 -15.13 -23.93
N ASP A 81 21.81 -14.29 -23.07
CA ASP A 81 22.46 -14.69 -21.83
C ASP A 81 22.20 -13.67 -20.72
N ILE A 82 22.02 -14.17 -19.49
CA ILE A 82 21.72 -13.35 -18.31
C ILE A 82 22.78 -12.27 -18.03
N ASN A 83 24.06 -12.54 -18.34
CA ASN A 83 25.14 -11.59 -18.07
C ASN A 83 25.05 -10.33 -18.94
N GLN A 84 24.36 -10.37 -20.08
CA GLN A 84 24.09 -9.15 -20.86
C GLN A 84 23.28 -8.18 -20.01
N CYS A 85 22.18 -8.65 -19.45
CA CYS A 85 21.27 -7.85 -18.64
C CYS A 85 21.92 -7.42 -17.32
N LEU A 86 22.52 -8.36 -16.58
CA LEU A 86 23.13 -8.09 -15.27
C LEU A 86 24.29 -7.08 -15.34
N THR A 87 25.04 -7.05 -16.44
CA THR A 87 26.12 -6.08 -16.61
C THR A 87 25.59 -4.66 -16.87
N PHE A 88 24.42 -4.54 -17.51
CA PHE A 88 23.76 -3.27 -17.74
C PHE A 88 23.08 -2.76 -16.47
N LEU A 89 22.26 -3.60 -15.84
CA LEU A 89 21.46 -3.23 -14.68
C LEU A 89 21.30 -4.42 -13.72
N GLN A 90 21.58 -4.18 -12.44
CA GLN A 90 21.42 -5.20 -11.40
C GLN A 90 19.94 -5.62 -11.23
N ASN A 91 19.73 -6.84 -10.72
CA ASN A 91 18.42 -7.46 -10.54
C ASN A 91 17.62 -7.57 -11.85
N THR A 92 18.31 -7.90 -12.93
CA THR A 92 17.69 -8.20 -14.23
C THR A 92 17.96 -9.64 -14.64
N VAL A 93 17.08 -10.16 -15.49
CA VAL A 93 17.18 -11.48 -16.09
C VAL A 93 16.95 -11.39 -17.60
N CYS A 94 17.46 -12.37 -18.34
CA CYS A 94 17.11 -12.53 -19.74
C CYS A 94 15.92 -13.49 -19.82
N GLU A 95 14.72 -12.95 -19.95
CA GLU A 95 13.48 -13.72 -20.01
C GLU A 95 12.82 -13.51 -21.38
N ASN A 96 12.40 -14.59 -22.04
CA ASN A 96 11.80 -14.54 -23.38
C ASN A 96 12.65 -13.76 -24.41
N GLY A 97 13.98 -13.86 -24.28
CA GLY A 97 14.94 -13.16 -25.14
C GLY A 97 15.02 -11.65 -24.91
N LYS A 98 14.52 -11.15 -23.77
CA LYS A 98 14.48 -9.74 -23.41
C LYS A 98 15.03 -9.51 -22.00
N CYS A 99 15.80 -8.44 -21.84
CA CYS A 99 16.23 -8.03 -20.50
C CYS A 99 15.05 -7.42 -19.74
N VAL A 100 14.65 -8.05 -18.66
CA VAL A 100 13.57 -7.60 -17.77
C VAL A 100 14.09 -7.57 -16.33
N CYS A 101 13.36 -6.92 -15.41
CA CYS A 101 13.67 -7.08 -14.00
C CYS A 101 13.45 -8.53 -13.56
N ALA A 102 14.25 -9.00 -12.61
CA ALA A 102 14.10 -10.32 -12.03
C ALA A 102 12.70 -10.50 -11.37
N PRO A 103 12.24 -11.74 -11.15
CA PRO A 103 11.04 -11.98 -10.34
C PRO A 103 11.12 -11.24 -9.00
N ASP A 104 9.99 -10.71 -8.53
CA ASP A 104 9.88 -9.85 -7.34
C ASP A 104 10.57 -8.48 -7.45
N TYR A 105 10.95 -8.06 -8.66
CA TYR A 105 11.43 -6.71 -8.93
C TYR A 105 10.61 -6.04 -10.03
N HIS A 106 10.37 -4.73 -9.88
CA HIS A 106 9.76 -3.91 -10.93
C HIS A 106 10.71 -2.79 -11.37
N TYR A 107 10.49 -2.26 -12.56
CA TYR A 107 11.32 -1.21 -13.13
C TYR A 107 10.81 0.19 -12.75
N ILE A 108 11.68 1.03 -12.14
CA ILE A 108 11.43 2.47 -11.90
C ILE A 108 12.73 3.25 -12.08
N ASN A 109 12.68 4.40 -12.76
CA ASN A 109 13.77 5.38 -12.77
C ASN A 109 15.14 4.73 -13.08
N ASN A 110 15.19 3.87 -14.11
CA ASN A 110 16.38 3.12 -14.53
C ASN A 110 16.93 2.11 -13.51
N LYS A 111 16.10 1.61 -12.59
CA LYS A 111 16.49 0.60 -11.62
C LYS A 111 15.40 -0.45 -11.45
N CYS A 112 15.82 -1.69 -11.21
CA CYS A 112 14.95 -2.76 -10.76
C CYS A 112 14.88 -2.73 -9.23
N TRP A 113 13.73 -2.29 -8.70
CA TRP A 113 13.45 -2.19 -7.28
C TRP A 113 12.72 -3.44 -6.81
N LYS A 114 13.08 -3.92 -5.63
CA LYS A 114 12.41 -5.07 -5.03
C LYS A 114 10.97 -4.65 -4.70
N ILE A 115 10.00 -5.49 -5.05
CA ILE A 115 8.59 -5.32 -4.68
C ILE A 115 8.44 -5.70 -3.20
N ILE A 116 7.88 -4.79 -2.41
CA ILE A 116 7.59 -4.93 -0.97
C ILE A 116 6.10 -4.72 -0.76
N GLY A 117 5.47 -5.65 -0.04
CA GLY A 117 4.03 -5.65 0.20
C GLY A 117 3.57 -4.62 1.22
N TYR A 118 2.25 -4.42 1.33
CA TYR A 118 1.67 -3.56 2.36
C TYR A 118 2.01 -4.05 3.77
N GLY A 119 2.37 -3.13 4.67
CA GLY A 119 2.78 -3.39 6.04
C GLY A 119 4.19 -3.97 6.19
N GLU A 120 4.90 -4.23 5.09
CA GLU A 120 6.26 -4.76 5.12
C GLU A 120 7.33 -3.67 5.15
N SER A 121 8.52 -4.03 5.64
CA SER A 121 9.61 -3.07 5.84
C SER A 121 10.23 -2.60 4.53
N CYS A 122 10.37 -1.30 4.37
CA CYS A 122 10.93 -0.63 3.18
C CYS A 122 11.94 0.45 3.56
N LYS A 123 12.67 0.95 2.56
CA LYS A 123 13.61 2.07 2.69
C LYS A 123 13.29 3.23 1.74
N LYS A 124 12.63 2.91 0.62
CA LYS A 124 12.32 3.86 -0.45
C LYS A 124 10.91 3.60 -0.97
N ASN A 125 10.24 4.66 -1.42
CA ASN A 125 8.89 4.57 -2.00
C ASN A 125 8.86 3.64 -3.22
N GLU A 126 9.95 3.64 -3.99
CA GLU A 126 10.13 2.76 -5.13
C GLU A 126 10.16 1.26 -4.78
N GLU A 127 10.31 0.88 -3.51
CA GLU A 127 10.25 -0.54 -3.14
C GLU A 127 8.80 -1.00 -2.90
N CYS A 128 7.88 -0.09 -2.58
CA CYS A 128 6.51 -0.45 -2.29
C CYS A 128 5.76 -0.91 -3.54
N SER A 129 4.95 -1.97 -3.39
CA SER A 129 4.16 -2.52 -4.48
C SER A 129 3.31 -1.46 -5.18
N ARG A 130 3.21 -1.58 -6.50
CA ARG A 130 2.35 -0.70 -7.31
C ARG A 130 0.96 -1.28 -7.57
N ASP A 131 0.69 -2.45 -7.02
CA ASP A 131 -0.64 -3.06 -7.10
C ASP A 131 -1.65 -2.33 -6.18
N ILE A 132 -1.14 -1.46 -5.28
CA ILE A 132 -1.95 -0.62 -4.40
C ILE A 132 -1.66 0.85 -4.70
N ASP A 133 -2.65 1.56 -5.23
CA ASP A 133 -2.50 2.97 -5.56
C ASP A 133 -2.35 3.83 -4.30
N GLY A 134 -1.30 4.65 -4.25
CA GLY A 134 -1.10 5.63 -3.17
C GLY A 134 -0.34 5.12 -1.94
N ILE A 135 0.22 3.91 -1.99
CA ILE A 135 1.14 3.46 -0.94
C ILE A 135 2.53 4.10 -1.10
N ILE A 136 3.18 4.37 0.02
CA ILE A 136 4.52 4.93 0.11
C ILE A 136 5.31 4.18 1.19
N CYS A 137 6.63 4.37 1.18
CA CYS A 137 7.44 3.99 2.30
C CYS A 137 7.36 5.09 3.37
N THR A 138 6.63 4.81 4.45
CA THR A 138 6.37 5.80 5.50
C THR A 138 7.62 6.05 6.37
N GLU A 139 7.53 7.04 7.26
CA GLU A 139 8.58 7.32 8.24
C GLU A 139 8.84 6.13 9.18
N ASN A 140 7.83 5.27 9.37
CA ASN A 140 7.95 4.02 10.14
C ASN A 140 8.73 2.92 9.39
N GLN A 141 9.24 3.22 8.19
CA GLN A 141 9.95 2.28 7.32
C GLN A 141 9.07 1.09 6.92
N THR A 142 7.78 1.32 6.72
CA THR A 142 6.80 0.34 6.26
C THR A 142 6.04 0.85 5.04
N CYS A 143 5.72 -0.05 4.11
CA CYS A 143 4.90 0.28 2.95
C CYS A 143 3.43 0.40 3.37
N GLU A 144 2.93 1.63 3.49
CA GLU A 144 1.57 1.90 3.95
C GLU A 144 0.97 3.05 3.14
N CYS A 145 -0.31 3.33 3.36
CA CYS A 145 -0.95 4.50 2.78
C CYS A 145 -0.25 5.79 3.22
N ALA A 146 -0.16 6.76 2.31
CA ALA A 146 0.38 8.07 2.61
C ALA A 146 -0.40 8.75 3.76
N ALA A 147 0.22 9.73 4.41
CA ALA A 147 -0.43 10.46 5.49
C ALA A 147 -1.83 10.97 5.10
N GLU A 148 -2.77 10.89 6.04
CA GLU A 148 -4.17 11.32 5.85
C GLU A 148 -4.94 10.51 4.79
N THR A 149 -4.48 9.30 4.47
CA THR A 149 -5.18 8.33 3.64
C THR A 149 -5.27 6.97 4.33
N VAL A 150 -6.25 6.16 3.95
CA VAL A 150 -6.51 4.83 4.52
C VAL A 150 -6.73 3.82 3.41
N LEU A 151 -6.28 2.59 3.62
CA LEU A 151 -6.45 1.52 2.66
C LEU A 151 -7.93 1.20 2.48
N ASN A 152 -8.38 1.11 1.23
CA ASN A 152 -9.74 0.73 0.92
C ASN A 152 -10.00 -0.75 1.24
N THR A 153 -11.27 -1.13 1.27
CA THR A 153 -11.72 -2.47 1.70
C THR A 153 -11.14 -3.60 0.85
N GLU A 154 -10.92 -3.34 -0.45
CA GLU A 154 -10.36 -4.32 -1.39
C GLU A 154 -8.82 -4.41 -1.33
N GLY A 155 -8.15 -3.48 -0.63
CA GLY A 155 -6.69 -3.44 -0.55
C GLY A 155 -6.00 -3.01 -1.84
N THR A 156 -6.68 -2.25 -2.69
CA THR A 156 -6.20 -1.86 -4.03
C THR A 156 -5.82 -0.38 -4.14
N LYS A 157 -6.25 0.47 -3.20
CA LYS A 157 -5.92 1.89 -3.20
C LYS A 157 -6.05 2.53 -1.83
N CYS A 158 -5.32 3.61 -1.62
CA CYS A 158 -5.46 4.49 -0.46
C CYS A 158 -6.48 5.59 -0.76
N LEU A 159 -7.47 5.73 0.10
CA LEU A 159 -8.54 6.72 0.03
C LEU A 159 -8.31 7.84 1.06
N PRO A 160 -8.67 9.10 0.77
CA PRO A 160 -8.55 10.18 1.74
C PRO A 160 -9.39 9.90 2.99
N VAL A 161 -8.79 10.05 4.16
CA VAL A 161 -9.49 9.96 5.44
C VAL A 161 -10.39 11.19 5.62
N ALA A 162 -11.60 10.98 6.13
CA ALA A 162 -12.52 12.07 6.45
C ALA A 162 -11.99 12.85 7.67
N ARG A 163 -11.90 14.17 7.56
CA ARG A 163 -11.37 15.04 8.63
C ARG A 163 -12.47 15.68 9.45
N LYS A 164 -13.66 15.81 8.88
CA LYS A 164 -14.84 16.40 9.51
C LYS A 164 -16.04 15.50 9.27
N MET A 165 -16.99 15.57 10.19
CA MET A 165 -18.29 14.95 9.99
C MET A 165 -18.97 15.57 8.76
N LYS A 166 -19.67 14.76 7.97
CA LYS A 166 -20.23 15.10 6.65
C LYS A 166 -19.22 15.32 5.52
N ASP A 167 -17.92 15.08 5.74
CA ASP A 167 -16.97 15.02 4.62
C ASP A 167 -17.38 13.93 3.62
N GLU A 168 -17.03 14.16 2.35
CA GLU A 168 -17.31 13.20 1.28
C GLU A 168 -16.55 11.89 1.49
N CYS A 169 -17.22 10.78 1.19
CA CYS A 169 -16.66 9.44 1.31
C CYS A 169 -17.13 8.54 0.17
N ILE A 170 -16.32 7.52 -0.10
CA ILE A 170 -16.60 6.43 -1.03
C ILE A 170 -16.87 5.15 -0.23
N GLU A 171 -16.07 4.92 0.82
CA GLU A 171 -16.16 3.74 1.67
C GLU A 171 -16.19 4.13 3.15
N THR A 172 -16.86 3.31 3.97
CA THR A 172 -16.98 3.51 5.43
C THR A 172 -15.64 3.64 6.14
N VAL A 173 -14.59 2.95 5.65
CA VAL A 173 -13.25 3.01 6.23
C VAL A 173 -12.67 4.43 6.30
N GLN A 174 -13.05 5.31 5.36
CA GLN A 174 -12.63 6.72 5.39
C GLN A 174 -13.18 7.46 6.61
N CYS A 175 -14.40 7.12 7.03
CA CYS A 175 -15.09 7.75 8.15
C CYS A 175 -14.63 7.16 9.48
N THR A 176 -14.60 5.82 9.58
CA THR A 176 -14.28 5.11 10.83
C THR A 176 -12.84 5.31 11.29
N THR A 177 -11.94 5.68 10.38
CA THR A 177 -10.56 6.03 10.72
C THR A 177 -10.46 7.23 11.65
N THR A 178 -11.39 8.19 11.56
CA THR A 178 -11.39 9.41 12.39
C THR A 178 -12.55 9.44 13.38
N PHE A 179 -13.72 8.96 12.98
CA PHE A 179 -14.93 8.97 13.79
C PHE A 179 -15.36 7.53 14.08
N GLU A 180 -15.09 7.03 15.28
CA GLU A 180 -15.62 5.73 15.72
C GLU A 180 -17.16 5.73 15.65
N HIS A 181 -17.76 4.59 15.30
CA HIS A 181 -19.21 4.45 15.07
C HIS A 181 -19.75 5.39 13.99
N SER A 182 -18.99 5.58 12.91
CA SER A 182 -19.43 6.30 11.71
C SER A 182 -19.51 5.39 10.50
N THR A 183 -20.29 5.80 9.52
CA THR A 183 -20.49 5.09 8.27
C THR A 183 -20.50 6.05 7.09
N CYS A 184 -20.14 5.56 5.91
CA CYS A 184 -20.31 6.29 4.67
C CYS A 184 -21.71 6.04 4.12
N LEU A 185 -22.61 7.01 4.29
CA LEU A 185 -23.98 6.94 3.81
C LEU A 185 -24.28 8.14 2.93
N ASP A 186 -24.89 7.89 1.76
CA ASP A 186 -25.17 8.93 0.75
C ASP A 186 -23.92 9.75 0.36
N LYS A 187 -22.76 9.08 0.32
CA LYS A 187 -21.44 9.65 -0.02
C LYS A 187 -20.92 10.69 0.97
N ILE A 188 -21.46 10.74 2.19
CA ILE A 188 -20.95 11.57 3.28
C ILE A 188 -20.76 10.74 4.54
N CYS A 189 -19.77 11.11 5.35
CA CYS A 189 -19.59 10.50 6.65
C CYS A 189 -20.70 10.94 7.62
N GLN A 190 -21.36 9.97 8.25
CA GLN A 190 -22.42 10.15 9.23
C GLN A 190 -22.21 9.18 10.38
N CYS A 191 -22.78 9.44 11.56
CA CYS A 191 -22.78 8.41 12.61
C CYS A 191 -23.62 7.20 12.19
N GLU A 192 -23.27 6.02 12.70
CA GLU A 192 -24.05 4.80 12.53
C GLU A 192 -25.47 4.96 13.11
N PRO A 193 -26.42 4.09 12.72
CA PRO A 193 -27.70 4.01 13.40
C PRO A 193 -27.51 3.84 14.91
N ASP A 194 -28.38 4.47 15.70
CA ASP A 194 -28.29 4.53 17.17
C ASP A 194 -27.10 5.32 17.73
N PHE A 195 -26.42 6.12 16.89
CA PHE A 195 -25.45 7.10 17.32
C PHE A 195 -25.80 8.50 16.80
N HIS A 196 -25.33 9.54 17.49
CA HIS A 196 -25.43 10.93 17.07
C HIS A 196 -24.08 11.63 17.19
N TYR A 197 -23.88 12.68 16.42
CA TYR A 197 -22.63 13.42 16.42
C TYR A 197 -22.62 14.49 17.53
N GLU A 198 -21.62 14.43 18.40
CA GLU A 198 -21.35 15.47 19.39
C GLU A 198 -20.28 16.43 18.86
N HIS A 199 -20.66 17.68 18.61
CA HIS A 199 -19.80 18.70 18.02
C HIS A 199 -18.66 19.15 18.96
N GLU A 200 -18.90 19.23 20.27
CA GLU A 200 -17.89 19.67 21.25
C GLU A 200 -16.74 18.66 21.37
N LEU A 201 -17.06 17.37 21.23
CA LEU A 201 -16.11 16.26 21.36
C LEU A 201 -15.70 15.67 20.01
N MET A 202 -16.30 16.15 18.92
CA MET A 202 -16.05 15.72 17.54
C MET A 202 -16.15 14.19 17.33
N LYS A 203 -17.12 13.52 17.95
CA LYS A 203 -17.29 12.07 17.88
C LYS A 203 -18.74 11.63 17.93
N CYS A 204 -19.00 10.38 17.56
CA CYS A 204 -20.32 9.78 17.66
C CYS A 204 -20.54 9.21 19.07
N PHE A 205 -21.71 9.49 19.66
CA PHE A 205 -22.15 8.94 20.95
C PHE A 205 -23.38 8.06 20.77
N PRO A 206 -23.52 7.00 21.58
CA PRO A 206 -24.71 6.15 21.53
C PRO A 206 -25.93 6.97 21.94
N ASN A 207 -27.05 6.73 21.26
CA ASN A 207 -28.34 7.34 21.55
C ASN A 207 -28.96 6.65 22.76
N LYS A 208 -29.03 7.35 23.90
CA LYS A 208 -29.74 6.87 25.09
C LYS A 208 -31.03 7.63 25.32
N ALA A 209 -32.13 6.90 25.42
CA ALA A 209 -33.45 7.43 25.65
C ALA A 209 -33.65 7.87 27.11
N ILE A 210 -34.72 8.62 27.37
CA ILE A 210 -35.19 8.94 28.72
C ILE A 210 -35.25 7.67 29.59
N ASN A 211 -34.82 7.82 30.84
CA ASN A 211 -34.66 6.78 31.86
C ASN A 211 -33.56 5.73 31.61
N GLU A 212 -32.87 5.73 30.46
CA GLU A 212 -31.75 4.80 30.25
C GLU A 212 -30.53 5.19 31.07
N ALA A 213 -29.69 4.20 31.37
CA ALA A 213 -28.50 4.40 32.18
C ALA A 213 -27.42 5.16 31.38
N CYS A 214 -26.97 6.30 31.87
CA CYS A 214 -25.99 7.16 31.21
C CYS A 214 -24.76 7.38 32.09
N ALA A 215 -23.61 7.61 31.46
CA ALA A 215 -22.38 8.00 32.17
C ALA A 215 -22.14 9.52 32.13
N ASN A 216 -22.64 10.21 31.10
CA ASN A 216 -22.50 11.64 30.91
C ASN A 216 -23.63 12.18 30.01
N ASN A 217 -23.75 13.52 29.94
CA ASN A 217 -24.82 14.19 29.21
C ASN A 217 -24.82 13.91 27.70
N TYR A 218 -23.67 13.63 27.10
CA TYR A 218 -23.54 13.41 25.65
C TYR A 218 -24.12 12.07 25.19
N GLU A 219 -24.43 11.15 26.10
CA GLU A 219 -25.09 9.89 25.73
C GLU A 219 -26.61 10.05 25.65
N CYS A 220 -27.18 11.03 26.36
CA CYS A 220 -28.62 11.24 26.38
C CYS A 220 -29.06 11.94 25.10
N TYR A 221 -30.02 11.34 24.40
CA TYR A 221 -30.39 11.73 23.05
C TYR A 221 -31.90 11.97 22.91
N GLN A 222 -32.23 13.13 22.37
CA GLN A 222 -33.52 13.47 21.80
C GLN A 222 -33.27 14.15 20.46
N ALA A 223 -33.88 13.66 19.37
CA ALA A 223 -33.52 14.05 18.00
C ALA A 223 -33.56 15.56 17.77
N GLU A 224 -34.55 16.24 18.35
CA GLU A 224 -34.78 17.67 18.22
C GLU A 224 -33.61 18.53 18.76
N ASP A 225 -32.80 18.00 19.69
CA ASP A 225 -31.62 18.71 20.23
C ASP A 225 -30.50 18.83 19.18
N TYR A 226 -30.46 17.91 18.20
CA TYR A 226 -29.37 17.76 17.24
C TYR A 226 -29.74 18.20 15.81
N GLU A 227 -31.01 18.51 15.54
CA GLU A 227 -31.43 19.06 14.24
C GLU A 227 -30.90 20.49 13.99
N ASN A 228 -30.67 21.28 15.07
CA ASN A 228 -30.24 22.68 14.99
C ASN A 228 -28.94 22.98 15.74
N ASP A 229 -28.21 21.96 16.19
CA ASP A 229 -26.99 22.13 17.01
C ASP A 229 -27.22 23.08 18.20
N SER A 230 -28.34 22.86 18.91
CA SER A 230 -28.71 23.70 20.06
C SER A 230 -27.75 23.43 21.20
N SER A 231 -27.07 24.47 21.67
CA SER A 231 -26.24 24.39 22.88
C SER A 231 -27.05 24.06 24.14
N ASN A 232 -28.37 24.28 24.10
CA ASN A 232 -29.27 23.94 25.19
C ASN A 232 -29.99 22.63 24.86
N LYS A 233 -29.46 21.52 25.37
CA LYS A 233 -30.03 20.19 25.22
C LYS A 233 -31.18 20.00 26.21
N SER A 234 -32.26 19.40 25.75
CA SER A 234 -33.47 19.17 26.55
C SER A 234 -33.34 17.96 27.48
N VAL A 235 -32.41 17.04 27.20
CA VAL A 235 -32.14 15.84 28.00
C VAL A 235 -30.72 15.91 28.58
N VAL A 236 -30.57 15.54 29.85
CA VAL A 236 -29.30 15.49 30.59
C VAL A 236 -29.15 14.17 31.32
N CYS A 237 -27.92 13.83 31.69
CA CYS A 237 -27.63 12.68 32.54
C CYS A 237 -27.64 13.11 34.01
N ASP A 238 -28.68 12.75 34.75
CA ASP A 238 -28.79 13.01 36.19
C ASP A 238 -28.93 11.70 36.97
N LEU A 239 -28.17 11.56 38.05
CA LEU A 239 -28.11 10.34 38.86
C LEU A 239 -27.96 9.04 38.03
N ASN A 240 -27.09 9.09 37.01
CA ASN A 240 -26.83 8.01 36.03
C ASN A 240 -28.04 7.60 35.19
N ARG A 241 -29.06 8.45 35.04
CA ARG A 241 -30.18 8.22 34.13
C ARG A 241 -30.46 9.46 33.27
N CYS A 242 -30.88 9.24 32.04
CA CYS A 242 -31.30 10.33 31.18
C CYS A 242 -32.64 10.92 31.66
N THR A 243 -32.64 12.21 31.97
CA THR A 243 -33.79 12.97 32.48
C THR A 243 -33.90 14.32 31.77
N CYS A 244 -34.99 15.04 31.96
CA CYS A 244 -35.13 16.37 31.38
C CYS A 244 -34.23 17.39 32.07
N ALA A 245 -33.61 18.25 31.27
CA ALA A 245 -32.87 19.42 31.75
C ALA A 245 -33.79 20.40 32.49
N SER A 246 -33.19 21.33 33.24
CA SER A 246 -33.90 22.45 33.86
C SER A 246 -34.74 23.19 32.81
N ASP A 247 -35.96 23.58 33.18
CA ASP A 247 -36.96 24.23 32.31
C ASP A 247 -37.62 23.35 31.23
N TYR A 248 -37.33 22.05 31.22
CA TYR A 248 -38.04 21.06 30.41
C TYR A 248 -38.88 20.13 31.30
N VAL A 249 -40.03 19.71 30.76
CA VAL A 249 -40.96 18.79 31.41
C VAL A 249 -41.12 17.56 30.52
N LEU A 250 -41.17 16.38 31.14
CA LEU A 250 -41.41 15.13 30.45
C LEU A 250 -42.87 15.04 29.99
N GLN A 251 -43.08 14.96 28.68
CA GLN A 251 -44.38 14.75 28.05
C GLN A 251 -44.22 13.76 26.89
N ASP A 252 -45.04 12.69 26.88
CA ASP A 252 -45.01 11.65 25.83
C ASP A 252 -43.60 11.09 25.56
N ASN A 253 -42.84 10.85 26.63
CA ASN A 253 -41.44 10.37 26.62
C ASN A 253 -40.42 11.31 25.95
N LYS A 254 -40.77 12.60 25.83
CA LYS A 254 -39.89 13.68 25.34
C LYS A 254 -39.79 14.81 26.35
N CYS A 255 -38.69 15.53 26.35
CA CYS A 255 -38.50 16.73 27.13
C CYS A 255 -38.94 17.94 26.31
N VAL A 256 -40.03 18.59 26.73
CA VAL A 256 -40.60 19.77 26.07
C VAL A 256 -40.46 21.00 26.98
N SER A 257 -40.28 22.19 26.38
CA SER A 257 -40.08 23.41 27.17
C SER A 257 -41.28 23.70 28.07
N GLY A 258 -41.05 23.81 29.38
CA GLY A 258 -42.06 24.08 30.40
C GLY A 258 -42.63 25.50 30.35
N GLY A 259 -42.02 26.40 29.57
CA GLY A 259 -42.39 27.83 29.49
C GLY A 259 -43.68 28.15 28.72
N SER A 260 -44.31 27.18 28.04
CA SER A 260 -45.47 27.46 27.17
C SER A 260 -46.85 27.23 27.79
N PHE A 261 -46.96 26.75 29.03
CA PHE A 261 -48.26 26.48 29.66
C PHE A 261 -48.83 27.62 30.53
N LEU A 262 -48.05 28.66 30.83
CA LEU A 262 -48.52 29.76 31.69
C LEU A 262 -49.25 30.90 30.95
N VAL A 263 -49.16 30.96 29.62
CA VAL A 263 -49.82 32.03 28.84
C VAL A 263 -51.25 31.67 28.41
N ALA A 264 -51.58 30.38 28.31
CA ALA A 264 -52.91 29.93 27.90
C ALA A 264 -53.95 29.96 29.04
N SER A 265 -53.52 29.87 30.31
CA SER A 265 -54.42 29.80 31.47
C SER A 265 -54.86 31.17 32.00
N LEU A 266 -54.06 32.22 31.81
CA LEU A 266 -54.43 33.59 32.22
C LEU A 266 -55.50 34.23 31.31
N SER A 267 -55.57 33.81 30.04
CA SER A 267 -56.58 34.29 29.08
C SER A 267 -57.99 33.76 29.38
N ILE A 268 -58.09 32.56 29.96
CA ILE A 268 -59.37 31.93 30.32
C ILE A 268 -59.90 32.48 31.64
N ILE A 269 -59.02 32.80 32.59
CA ILE A 269 -59.40 33.37 33.90
C ILE A 269 -59.86 34.84 33.74
N ALA A 270 -59.22 35.63 32.87
CA ALA A 270 -59.66 36.99 32.57
C ALA A 270 -61.08 37.05 31.94
N SER A 271 -61.44 36.02 31.16
CA SER A 271 -62.76 35.93 30.51
C SER A 271 -63.87 35.51 31.47
N ALA A 272 -63.56 34.69 32.48
CA ALA A 272 -64.53 34.25 33.49
C ALA A 272 -64.86 35.35 34.52
N ILE A 273 -63.90 36.22 34.86
CA ILE A 273 -64.12 37.33 35.80
C ILE A 273 -64.97 38.44 35.16
N ALA A 274 -64.87 38.67 33.85
CA ALA A 274 -65.70 39.64 33.14
C ALA A 274 -67.20 39.26 33.10
N LEU A 275 -67.53 37.96 33.14
CA LEU A 275 -68.92 37.48 33.15
C LEU A 275 -69.59 37.52 34.53
N LEU A 276 -68.82 37.57 35.62
CA LEU A 276 -69.34 37.66 37.00
C LEU A 276 -69.57 39.10 37.48
N VAL A 277 -69.05 40.10 36.78
CA VAL A 277 -69.24 41.54 37.10
C VAL A 277 -70.47 42.13 36.38
N LEU A 278 -71.11 41.35 35.49
CA LEU A 278 -72.26 41.76 34.67
C LEU A 278 -73.57 41.02 34.98
N SER A 279 -73.64 40.31 36.12
CA SER A 279 -74.85 39.68 36.65
C SER A 279 -75.28 40.29 37.98
#